data_AF-A0A150IPG1-F1
#
_entry.id   AF-A0A150IPG1-F1
#
_cell.length_a   1.000
_cell.length_b   1.000
_cell.length_c   1.000
_cell.angle_alpha   90.00
_cell.angle_beta   90.00
_cell.angle_gamma   90.00
#
_symmetry.space_group_name_H-M   'P 1'
#
loop_
_entity.id
_entity.type
_entity.pdbx_description
1 polymer ?
#
loop_
_entity_poly.entity_id
_entity_poly.type
_entity_poly.pdbx_seq_one_letter_code
_entity_poly.pdbx_strand_id
1 'polypeptide(L)'
;MVLKLFGHKINVEFDSELEKNTGSYGMIELNNLICRIDSQLPKTMKLTAIFHEILETSNYMLELGLDHKQITAIASSFTAALLDNRILSDLISDARNSFDGTVKQEIKKINVEEKIDYTPFDHSLTSIIESIKKEKIDA
;
A
#
# COMPACT_ATOMS: atom_id res chain seq x y z
N MET A 1 -7.90 -1.32 -3.17
CA MET A 1 -6.98 -0.34 -2.53
C MET A 1 -5.60 -0.97 -2.45
N VAL A 2 -4.50 -0.21 -2.39
CA VAL A 2 -3.15 -0.77 -2.26
C VAL A 2 -2.51 -0.24 -0.99
N LEU A 3 -2.10 -1.15 -0.10
CA LEU A 3 -1.26 -0.85 1.05
C LEU A 3 0.21 -0.97 0.64
N LYS A 4 1.03 -0.03 1.12
CA LYS A 4 2.48 -0.12 0.97
C LYS A 4 3.08 -0.40 2.32
N LEU A 5 3.74 -1.54 2.46
CA LEU A 5 4.31 -1.99 3.73
C LEU A 5 5.66 -2.68 3.47
N PHE A 6 6.72 -2.22 4.13
CA PHE A 6 8.10 -2.72 3.96
C PHE A 6 8.56 -2.87 2.50
N GLY A 7 8.19 -1.91 1.63
CA GLY A 7 8.53 -1.94 0.20
C GLY A 7 7.61 -2.82 -0.68
N HIS A 8 6.71 -3.59 -0.08
CA HIS A 8 5.71 -4.38 -0.79
C HIS A 8 4.46 -3.58 -1.12
N LYS A 9 3.83 -3.89 -2.26
CA LYS A 9 2.49 -3.42 -2.62
C LYS A 9 1.51 -4.54 -2.37
N ILE A 10 0.66 -4.39 -1.36
CA ILE A 10 -0.30 -5.37 -0.91
C ILE A 10 -1.70 -4.93 -1.36
N ASN A 11 -2.38 -5.78 -2.12
CA ASN A 11 -3.74 -5.51 -2.57
C ASN A 11 -4.73 -5.72 -1.44
N VAL A 12 -5.58 -4.72 -1.18
CA VAL A 12 -6.67 -4.85 -0.21
C VAL A 12 -7.93 -5.30 -0.92
N GLU A 13 -8.42 -6.45 -0.50
CA GLU A 13 -9.63 -7.10 -0.98
C GLU A 13 -10.66 -7.17 0.16
N PHE A 14 -11.94 -7.06 -0.20
CA PHE A 14 -13.04 -7.21 0.75
C PHE A 14 -13.71 -8.55 0.48
N ASP A 15 -13.79 -9.39 1.51
CA ASP A 15 -14.31 -10.75 1.44
C ASP A 15 -15.47 -10.89 2.43
N SER A 16 -16.65 -11.34 1.97
CA SER A 16 -17.85 -11.49 2.82
C SER A 16 -17.87 -12.77 3.63
N GLU A 17 -16.97 -13.71 3.36
CA GLU A 17 -16.89 -15.00 4.05
C GLU A 17 -15.63 -15.10 4.92
N LEU A 18 -14.85 -14.03 5.08
CA LEU A 18 -13.57 -14.05 5.80
C LEU A 18 -13.72 -14.46 7.25
N GLU A 19 -14.57 -13.76 8.02
CA GLU A 19 -14.80 -14.08 9.44
C GLU A 19 -15.33 -15.51 9.58
N LYS A 20 -16.27 -15.91 8.73
CA LYS A 20 -16.87 -17.24 8.78
C LYS A 20 -15.85 -18.35 8.49
N ASN A 21 -14.91 -18.12 7.58
CA ASN A 21 -13.92 -19.12 7.17
C ASN A 21 -12.72 -19.18 8.14
N THR A 22 -12.35 -18.06 8.75
CA THR A 22 -11.08 -17.93 9.48
C THR A 22 -11.24 -17.57 10.96
N GLY A 23 -12.40 -17.08 11.36
CA GLY A 23 -12.62 -16.46 12.67
C GLY A 23 -11.98 -15.08 12.82
N SER A 24 -11.41 -14.51 11.75
CA SER A 24 -10.75 -13.20 11.78
C SER A 24 -11.47 -12.16 10.93
N TYR A 25 -11.37 -10.89 11.35
CA TYR A 25 -11.89 -9.72 10.64
C TYR A 25 -10.95 -9.15 9.58
N GLY A 26 -9.68 -9.55 9.64
CA GLY A 26 -8.62 -9.15 8.73
C GLY A 26 -7.59 -10.25 8.60
N MET A 27 -6.87 -10.26 7.49
CA MET A 27 -5.71 -11.12 7.31
C MET A 27 -4.78 -10.55 6.23
N ILE A 28 -3.48 -10.45 6.52
CA ILE A 28 -2.44 -10.23 5.51
C ILE A 28 -1.72 -11.54 5.17
N GLU A 29 -1.80 -11.92 3.89
CA GLU A 29 -1.05 -13.03 3.30
C GLU A 29 0.15 -12.47 2.53
N LEU A 30 1.30 -12.36 3.20
CA LEU A 30 2.51 -11.78 2.61
C LEU A 30 2.99 -12.51 1.35
N ASN A 31 2.81 -13.84 1.28
CA ASN A 31 3.20 -14.63 0.11
C ASN A 31 2.41 -14.26 -1.15
N ASN A 32 1.12 -13.93 -0.97
CA ASN A 32 0.21 -13.59 -2.06
C ASN A 32 0.09 -12.08 -2.28
N LEU A 33 0.70 -11.27 -1.40
CA LEU A 33 0.57 -9.81 -1.36
C LEU A 33 -0.89 -9.35 -1.33
N ILE A 34 -1.71 -10.04 -0.53
CA ILE A 34 -3.14 -9.73 -0.33
C ILE A 34 -3.42 -9.45 1.14
N CYS A 35 -4.20 -8.40 1.37
CA CYS A 35 -4.82 -8.07 2.65
C CYS A 35 -6.33 -8.25 2.48
N ARG A 36 -6.91 -9.27 3.11
CA ARG A 36 -8.36 -9.49 3.12
C ARG A 36 -8.96 -8.84 4.35
N ILE A 37 -10.05 -8.11 4.15
CA ILE A 37 -10.83 -7.49 5.23
C ILE A 37 -12.28 -7.93 5.08
N ASP A 38 -12.92 -8.26 6.19
CA ASP A 38 -14.31 -8.69 6.14
C ASP A 38 -15.21 -7.56 5.61
N SER A 39 -15.92 -7.85 4.52
CA SER A 39 -16.77 -6.88 3.84
C SER A 39 -18.05 -6.53 4.60
N GLN A 40 -18.46 -7.36 5.56
CA GLN A 40 -19.65 -7.15 6.39
C GLN A 40 -19.41 -6.15 7.52
N LEU A 41 -18.14 -5.87 7.85
CA LEU A 41 -17.80 -4.91 8.90
C LEU A 41 -18.28 -3.48 8.59
N PRO A 42 -18.71 -2.73 9.61
CA PRO A 42 -18.88 -1.27 9.51
C PRO A 42 -17.61 -0.59 9.00
N LYS A 43 -17.74 0.52 8.28
CA LYS A 43 -16.60 1.22 7.63
C LYS A 43 -15.48 1.59 8.63
N THR A 44 -15.84 2.02 9.83
CA THR A 44 -14.90 2.34 10.91
C THR A 44 -14.16 1.11 11.42
N MET A 45 -14.85 -0.03 11.53
CA MET A 45 -14.25 -1.30 11.93
C MET A 45 -13.36 -1.88 10.84
N LYS A 46 -13.70 -1.71 9.55
CA LYS A 46 -12.79 -2.05 8.44
C LYS A 46 -11.47 -1.29 8.52
N LEU A 47 -11.52 0.01 8.85
CA LEU A 47 -10.31 0.80 9.05
C LEU A 47 -9.48 0.29 10.22
N THR A 48 -10.14 -0.05 11.34
CA THR A 48 -9.47 -0.64 12.51
C THR A 48 -8.82 -1.97 12.16
N ALA A 49 -9.53 -2.85 11.45
CA ALA A 49 -9.02 -4.14 11.00
C ALA A 49 -7.79 -3.97 10.10
N ILE A 50 -7.80 -3.02 9.16
CA ILE A 50 -6.63 -2.71 8.33
C ILE A 50 -5.43 -2.30 9.19
N PHE A 51 -5.62 -1.40 10.17
CA PHE A 51 -4.53 -1.01 11.07
C PHE A 51 -4.02 -2.17 11.92
N HIS A 52 -4.93 -3.03 12.38
CA HIS A 52 -4.60 -4.23 13.13
C HIS A 52 -3.67 -5.13 12.32
N GLU A 53 -4.02 -5.45 11.08
CA GLU A 53 -3.20 -6.28 10.19
C GLU A 53 -1.83 -5.67 9.88
N ILE A 54 -1.78 -4.35 9.65
CA ILE A 54 -0.51 -3.63 9.43
C ILE A 54 0.39 -3.75 10.67
N LEU A 55 -0.18 -3.61 11.86
CA LEU A 55 0.56 -3.69 13.11
C LEU A 55 0.99 -5.13 13.43
N GLU A 56 0.15 -6.14 13.20
CA GLU A 56 0.55 -7.55 13.36
C GLU A 56 1.69 -7.91 12.40
N THR A 57 1.59 -7.51 11.14
CA THR A 57 2.64 -7.71 10.15
C THR A 57 3.93 -7.00 10.55
N SER A 58 3.83 -5.74 11.04
CA SER A 58 5.00 -4.97 11.50
C SER A 58 5.62 -5.57 12.75
N ASN A 59 4.80 -6.03 13.69
CA ASN A 59 5.24 -6.68 14.91
C ASN A 59 6.03 -7.96 14.61
N TYR A 60 5.56 -8.76 13.64
CA TYR A 60 6.26 -9.94 13.16
C TYR A 60 7.56 -9.59 12.42
N MET A 61 7.50 -8.71 11.40
CA MET A 61 8.64 -8.40 10.55
C MET A 61 9.78 -7.67 11.27
N LEU A 62 9.45 -6.87 12.28
CA LEU A 62 10.42 -6.09 13.07
C LEU A 62 10.68 -6.70 14.45
N GLU A 63 10.05 -7.85 14.76
CA GLU A 63 10.18 -8.56 16.04
C GLU A 63 9.94 -7.64 17.26
N LEU A 64 8.90 -6.79 17.21
CA LEU A 64 8.66 -5.77 18.24
C LEU A 64 8.24 -6.34 19.60
N GLY A 65 7.81 -7.61 19.65
CA GLY A 65 7.41 -8.29 20.88
C GLY A 65 6.09 -7.80 21.47
N LEU A 66 5.23 -7.18 20.67
CA LEU A 66 3.89 -6.76 21.10
C LEU A 66 2.95 -7.97 21.16
N ASP A 67 2.15 -8.04 22.21
CA ASP A 67 1.06 -9.01 22.28
C ASP A 67 -0.18 -8.54 21.50
N HIS A 68 -1.11 -9.47 21.24
CA HIS A 68 -2.32 -9.19 20.47
C HIS A 68 -3.21 -8.11 21.11
N LYS A 69 -3.26 -8.00 22.46
CA LYS A 69 -4.06 -6.98 23.14
C LYS A 69 -3.46 -5.59 22.94
N GLN A 70 -2.14 -5.48 23.01
CA GLN A 70 -1.41 -4.24 22.74
C GLN A 70 -1.63 -3.78 21.30
N ILE A 71 -1.54 -4.69 20.34
CA ILE A 71 -1.81 -4.39 18.92
C ILE A 71 -3.24 -3.89 18.73
N THR A 72 -4.22 -4.60 19.29
CA THR A 72 -5.65 -4.22 19.24
C THR A 72 -5.87 -2.82 19.84
N ALA A 73 -5.28 -2.54 21.00
CA ALA A 73 -5.41 -1.26 21.68
C ALA A 73 -4.80 -0.11 20.85
N ILE A 74 -3.63 -0.34 20.24
CA ILE A 74 -2.98 0.64 19.36
C ILE A 74 -3.82 0.89 18.10
N ALA A 75 -4.26 -0.16 17.40
CA ALA A 75 -5.09 -0.04 16.20
C ALA A 75 -6.38 0.75 16.46
N SER A 76 -7.04 0.44 17.58
CA SER A 76 -8.26 1.13 18.01
C SER A 76 -8.00 2.60 18.34
N SER A 77 -6.91 2.88 19.07
CA SER A 77 -6.53 4.25 19.45
C SER A 77 -6.17 5.10 18.24
N PHE A 78 -5.42 4.56 17.28
CA PHE A 78 -5.10 5.25 16.02
C PHE A 78 -6.36 5.53 15.21
N THR A 79 -7.27 4.57 15.13
CA THR A 79 -8.52 4.75 14.40
C THR A 79 -9.38 5.84 15.04
N ALA A 80 -9.54 5.82 16.37
CA ALA A 80 -10.25 6.87 17.11
C ALA A 80 -9.61 8.24 16.88
N ALA A 81 -8.29 8.35 17.02
CA ALA A 81 -7.56 9.60 16.81
C ALA A 81 -7.77 10.18 15.40
N LEU A 82 -7.74 9.34 14.36
CA LEU A 82 -7.99 9.77 12.98
C LEU A 82 -9.44 10.21 12.73
N LEU A 83 -10.41 9.53 13.35
CA LEU A 83 -11.82 9.86 13.20
C LEU A 83 -12.20 11.15 13.96
N ASP A 84 -11.63 11.34 15.15
CA ASP A 84 -11.94 12.48 16.01
C ASP A 84 -11.20 13.75 15.58
N ASN A 85 -10.01 13.61 15.00
CA ASN A 85 -9.18 14.74 14.59
C ASN A 85 -9.18 14.87 13.06
N ARG A 86 -10.22 15.53 12.52
CA ARG A 86 -10.33 15.85 11.08
C ARG A 86 -9.06 16.50 10.51
N ILE A 87 -8.32 17.27 11.31
CA ILE A 87 -7.08 17.92 10.90
C ILE A 87 -6.02 16.93 10.39
N LEU A 88 -5.97 15.70 10.94
CA LEU A 88 -5.05 14.67 10.45
C LEU A 88 -5.49 14.14 9.08
N SER A 89 -6.79 13.95 8.87
CA SER A 89 -7.34 13.56 7.57
C SER A 89 -7.09 14.63 6.50
N ASP A 90 -7.22 15.91 6.88
CA ASP A 90 -7.00 17.05 5.99
C ASP A 90 -5.52 17.19 5.65
N LEU A 91 -4.62 17.14 6.65
CA LEU A 91 -3.17 17.17 6.44
C LEU A 91 -2.67 16.00 5.57
N ILE A 92 -3.21 14.80 5.75
CA ILE A 92 -2.89 13.64 4.90
C ILE A 92 -3.36 13.87 3.46
N SER A 93 -4.55 14.44 3.28
CA SER A 93 -5.08 14.76 1.96
C SER A 93 -4.25 15.85 1.27
N ASP A 94 -3.86 16.89 2.00
CA ASP A 94 -3.04 17.99 1.50
C ASP A 94 -1.64 17.52 1.13
N ALA A 95 -1.01 16.69 1.96
CA ALA A 95 0.30 16.10 1.66
C ALA A 95 0.26 15.25 0.38
N ARG A 96 -0.80 14.46 0.20
CA ARG A 96 -0.99 13.64 -1.01
C ARG A 96 -1.17 14.53 -2.26
N ASN A 97 -1.98 15.57 -2.17
CA ASN A 97 -2.22 16.49 -3.26
C ASN A 97 -0.97 17.29 -3.63
N SER A 98 -0.19 17.71 -2.62
CA SER A 98 1.07 18.43 -2.84
C SER A 98 2.11 17.54 -3.53
N PHE A 99 2.21 16.26 -3.13
CA PHE A 99 3.12 15.30 -3.77
C PHE A 99 2.73 15.03 -5.24
N ASP A 100 1.45 14.80 -5.53
CA ASP A 100 0.96 14.61 -6.90
C ASP A 100 1.16 15.87 -7.77
N GLY A 101 1.03 17.07 -7.19
CA GLY A 101 1.29 18.34 -7.85
C GLY A 101 2.75 18.51 -8.26
N THR A 102 3.68 18.23 -7.34
CA THR A 102 5.13 18.30 -7.60
C THR A 102 5.56 17.28 -8.65
N VAL A 103 5.08 16.03 -8.55
CA VAL A 103 5.39 14.99 -9.55
C VAL A 103 4.86 15.36 -10.93
N LYS A 104 3.65 15.91 -11.04
CA LYS A 104 3.10 16.38 -12.32
C LYS A 104 3.91 17.56 -12.89
N GLN A 105 4.39 18.47 -12.06
CA GLN A 105 5.23 19.58 -12.52
C GLN A 105 6.59 19.09 -13.03
N GLU A 106 7.22 18.15 -12.33
CA GLU A 106 8.50 17.56 -12.77
C GLU A 106 8.34 16.74 -14.07
N ILE A 107 7.28 15.93 -14.20
CA ILE A 107 6.96 15.23 -15.47
C ILE A 107 6.70 16.22 -16.61
N LYS A 108 6.04 17.35 -16.31
CA LYS A 108 5.78 18.39 -17.32
C LYS A 108 7.05 19.12 -17.75
N LYS A 109 8.04 19.27 -16.86
CA LYS A 109 9.37 19.80 -17.23
C LYS A 109 10.11 18.83 -18.16
N ILE A 110 10.09 17.53 -17.84
CA ILE A 110 10.67 16.47 -18.67
C ILE A 110 10.02 16.46 -20.07
N ASN A 111 8.68 16.49 -20.15
CA ASN A 111 7.94 16.50 -21.43
C ASN A 111 8.00 17.84 -22.21
N VAL A 112 8.54 18.91 -21.63
CA VAL A 112 8.74 20.18 -22.33
C VAL A 112 10.16 20.28 -22.89
N GLU A 113 11.14 19.61 -22.28
CA GLU A 113 12.51 19.54 -22.79
C GLU A 113 12.71 18.43 -23.84
N GLU A 114 11.88 17.39 -23.83
CA GLU A 114 11.88 16.35 -24.85
C GLU A 114 10.53 16.27 -25.57
N LYS A 115 10.44 16.84 -26.79
CA LYS A 115 9.51 16.32 -27.80
C LYS A 115 10.01 14.94 -28.24
N ILE A 116 9.79 13.93 -27.40
CA ILE A 116 9.89 12.54 -27.84
C ILE A 116 8.49 12.10 -28.23
N ASP A 117 8.37 11.71 -29.49
CA ASP A 117 7.16 11.14 -30.08
C ASP A 117 6.86 9.81 -29.38
N TYR A 118 5.80 9.79 -28.55
CA TYR A 118 5.46 8.62 -27.74
C TYR A 118 4.65 7.64 -28.58
N THR A 119 5.33 6.69 -29.24
CA THR A 119 4.70 5.43 -29.64
C THR A 119 4.62 4.52 -28.41
N PRO A 120 3.49 3.85 -28.13
CA PRO A 120 3.37 2.98 -26.96
C PRO A 120 4.31 1.79 -27.15
N PHE A 121 5.42 1.76 -26.41
CA PHE A 121 6.30 0.61 -26.37
C PHE A 121 5.73 -0.45 -25.41
N ASP A 122 5.22 -1.51 -26.01
CA ASP A 122 4.95 -2.80 -25.37
C ASP A 122 6.29 -3.45 -24.99
N HIS A 123 6.64 -3.41 -23.70
CA HIS A 123 7.83 -4.08 -23.20
C HIS A 123 7.47 -5.08 -22.11
N SER A 124 7.37 -6.35 -22.50
CA SER A 124 7.75 -7.44 -21.61
C SER A 124 9.20 -7.20 -21.16
N LEU A 125 9.44 -7.31 -19.84
CA LEU A 125 10.74 -7.17 -19.17
C LEU A 125 11.88 -7.97 -19.85
N THR A 126 11.53 -8.99 -20.62
CA THR A 126 12.43 -9.82 -21.43
C THR A 126 13.25 -9.01 -22.43
N SER A 127 12.64 -8.02 -23.09
CA SER A 127 13.31 -7.22 -24.14
C SER A 127 14.40 -6.27 -23.58
N ILE A 128 14.21 -5.78 -22.35
CA ILE A 128 15.18 -4.91 -21.68
C ILE A 128 16.40 -5.74 -21.23
N ILE A 129 16.18 -6.97 -20.77
CA ILE A 129 17.26 -7.86 -20.32
C ILE A 129 18.14 -8.31 -21.50
N GLU A 130 17.57 -8.54 -22.68
CA GLU A 130 18.34 -8.91 -23.87
C GLU A 130 19.22 -7.76 -24.39
N SER A 131 18.74 -6.52 -24.34
CA SER A 131 19.53 -5.34 -24.74
C SER A 131 20.73 -5.11 -23.83
N ILE A 132 20.57 -5.28 -22.52
CA ILE A 132 21.67 -5.12 -21.54
C ILE A 132 22.74 -6.21 -21.72
N LYS A 133 22.37 -7.42 -22.15
CA LYS A 133 23.33 -8.50 -22.43
C LYS A 133 24.15 -8.23 -23.69
N LYS A 134 23.59 -7.54 -24.68
CA LYS A 134 24.30 -7.20 -25.93
C LYS A 134 25.39 -6.16 -25.72
N GLU A 135 25.14 -5.14 -24.89
CA GLU A 135 26.11 -4.06 -24.64
C GLU A 135 27.34 -4.49 -23.82
N LYS A 136 27.29 -5.63 -23.12
CA LYS A 136 28.44 -6.15 -22.36
C LYS A 136 29.37 -7.08 -23.15
N ILE A 137 29.05 -7.41 -24.39
CA ILE A 137 29.89 -8.29 -25.24
C ILE A 137 30.82 -7.47 -26.15
N ASP A 138 30.52 -6.20 -26.38
CA ASP A 138 31.30 -5.31 -27.27
C ASP A 138 32.12 -4.24 -26.51
N ALA A 139 32.40 -4.45 -25.20
CA ALA A 139 33.23 -3.56 -24.36
C ALA A 139 34.46 -4.28 -23.80
#